data_AF-A0A6M7U6M1-F1
#
_entry.id   AF-A0A6M7U6M1-F1
#
_cell.length_a   1.000
_cell.length_b   1.000
_cell.length_c   1.000
_cell.angle_alpha   90.00
_cell.angle_beta   90.00
_cell.angle_gamma   90.00
#
_symmetry.space_group_name_H-M   'P 1'
#
loop_
_entity.id
_entity.type
_entity.pdbx_description
1 polymer ?
#
loop_
_entity_poly.entity_id
_entity_poly.type
_entity_poly.pdbx_seq_one_letter_code
_entity_poly.pdbx_strand_id
1 'polypeptide(L)'
;MKRYKVSVTTDGSGNAVAYTPRLSGEIHEIEYIKDGGANPFANGVDFTITSEATGKTLWAENDVNASAARAPRVPTHSTAGVAALYAAAGTAVLARPGLANDRVKISIASGGATKVGAFHILVA
;
A
#
# COMPACT_ATOMS: atom_id res chain seq x y z
N MET A 1 14.28 -1.27 10.69
CA MET A 1 12.83 -1.24 10.45
C MET A 1 12.15 -0.08 11.18
N LYS A 2 11.35 0.71 10.46
CA LYS A 2 10.63 1.89 10.94
C LYS A 2 9.17 1.83 10.50
N ARG A 3 8.26 2.30 11.37
CA ARG A 3 6.81 2.39 11.10
C ARG A 3 6.40 3.83 10.83
N TYR A 4 5.61 4.04 9.77
CA TYR A 4 4.96 5.30 9.46
C TYR A 4 3.45 5.15 9.55
N LYS A 5 2.80 5.94 10.41
CA LYS A 5 1.34 5.98 10.52
C LYS A 5 0.78 7.11 9.68
N VAL A 6 -0.22 6.82 8.85
CA VAL A 6 -0.97 7.79 8.06
C VAL A 6 -2.45 7.66 8.40
N SER A 7 -3.03 8.70 8.98
CA SER A 7 -4.48 8.78 9.15
C SER A 7 -5.10 9.37 7.89
N VAL A 8 -6.19 8.78 7.41
CA VAL A 8 -6.85 9.16 6.17
C VAL A 8 -8.32 9.39 6.46
N THR A 9 -8.84 10.56 6.05
CA THR A 9 -10.24 10.93 6.17
C THR A 9 -10.82 11.13 4.78
N THR A 10 -11.95 10.48 4.49
CA THR A 10 -12.64 10.66 3.21
C THR A 10 -13.41 11.97 3.15
N ASP A 11 -13.58 12.49 1.93
CA ASP A 11 -14.47 13.61 1.64
C ASP A 11 -15.94 13.18 1.65
N GLY A 12 -16.84 14.09 1.28
CA GLY A 12 -18.28 13.81 1.19
C GLY A 12 -18.67 12.78 0.13
N SER A 13 -17.77 12.49 -0.83
CA SER A 13 -17.96 11.48 -1.88
C SER A 13 -17.34 10.13 -1.53
N GLY A 14 -16.72 10.00 -0.35
CA GLY A 14 -16.08 8.75 0.08
C GLY A 14 -14.68 8.53 -0.50
N ASN A 15 -14.05 9.59 -1.03
CA ASN A 15 -12.71 9.52 -1.61
C ASN A 15 -11.67 10.17 -0.68
N ALA A 16 -10.43 9.72 -0.75
CA ALA A 16 -9.31 10.39 -0.08
C ALA A 16 -8.00 10.18 -0.82
N VAL A 17 -7.07 11.14 -0.67
CA VAL A 17 -5.66 10.95 -1.02
C VAL A 17 -4.80 11.41 0.16
N ALA A 18 -3.90 10.55 0.61
CA ALA A 18 -2.96 10.84 1.68
C ALA A 18 -1.55 10.34 1.33
N TYR A 19 -0.56 10.84 2.04
CA TYR A 19 0.84 10.56 1.78
C TYR A 19 1.61 10.28 3.07
N THR A 20 2.60 9.40 2.99
CA THR A 20 3.66 9.37 4.02
C THR A 20 4.57 10.60 3.89
N PRO A 21 5.37 10.93 4.92
CA PRO A 21 6.60 11.67 4.71
C PRO A 21 7.51 10.96 3.70
N ARG A 22 8.53 11.67 3.20
CA ARG A 22 9.56 11.03 2.38
C ARG A 22 10.28 9.96 3.20
N LEU A 23 10.49 8.81 2.57
CA LEU A 23 11.14 7.65 3.18
C LEU A 23 12.04 6.95 2.17
N SER A 24 13.02 6.22 2.71
CA SER A 24 13.95 5.40 1.96
C SER A 24 14.04 4.03 2.62
N GLY A 25 14.14 2.98 1.81
CA GLY A 25 14.21 1.60 2.26
C GLY A 25 13.21 0.71 1.52
N GLU A 26 13.12 -0.54 1.95
CA GLU A 26 12.24 -1.53 1.35
C GLU A 26 10.90 -1.59 2.09
N ILE A 27 9.79 -1.64 1.35
CA ILE A 27 8.47 -1.84 1.96
C ILE A 27 8.37 -3.29 2.43
N HIS A 28 8.33 -3.46 3.74
CA HIS A 28 8.12 -4.76 4.37
C HIS A 28 6.65 -5.17 4.28
N GLU A 29 5.78 -4.28 4.75
CA GLU A 29 4.35 -4.51 4.92
C GLU A 29 3.57 -3.20 4.96
N ILE A 30 2.31 -3.27 4.54
CA ILE A 30 1.33 -2.20 4.64
C ILE A 30 0.12 -2.77 5.39
N GLU A 31 -0.24 -2.13 6.48
CA GLU A 31 -1.39 -2.52 7.30
C GLU A 31 -2.46 -1.45 7.19
N TYR A 32 -3.69 -1.86 6.83
CA TYR A 32 -4.89 -1.08 7.08
C TYR A 32 -5.43 -1.46 8.46
N ILE A 33 -5.59 -0.46 9.32
CA ILE A 33 -6.25 -0.58 10.61
C ILE A 33 -7.61 0.10 10.50
N LYS A 34 -8.66 -0.72 10.42
CA LYS A 34 -10.05 -0.25 10.48
C LYS A 34 -10.28 0.35 11.86
N ASP A 35 -10.86 1.55 11.90
CA ASP A 35 -11.24 2.17 13.17
C ASP A 35 -12.20 1.23 13.93
N GLY A 36 -11.84 0.89 15.17
CA GLY A 36 -12.68 0.05 16.03
C GLY A 36 -13.84 0.82 16.66
N GLY A 37 -13.91 2.14 16.41
CA GLY A 37 -14.89 3.06 16.95
C GLY A 37 -16.02 3.43 15.98
N ALA A 38 -16.52 4.66 16.12
CA ALA A 38 -17.80 5.09 15.54
C ALA A 38 -17.74 5.46 14.05
N ASN A 39 -16.55 5.64 13.46
CA ASN A 39 -16.45 6.24 12.13
C ASN A 39 -15.45 5.57 11.16
N PRO A 40 -15.38 4.22 11.08
CA PRO A 40 -14.50 3.54 10.13
C PRO A 40 -14.93 3.79 8.69
N PHE A 41 -14.00 3.54 7.75
CA PHE A 41 -14.38 3.37 6.35
C PHE A 41 -15.52 2.34 6.22
N ALA A 42 -16.42 2.64 5.30
CA ALA A 42 -17.51 1.75 4.94
C ALA A 42 -16.98 0.38 4.51
N ASN A 43 -17.84 -0.64 4.63
CA ASN A 43 -17.60 -1.91 3.97
C ASN A 43 -17.62 -1.69 2.46
N GLY A 44 -16.77 -2.41 1.73
CA GLY A 44 -16.59 -2.17 0.30
C GLY A 44 -15.56 -1.09 -0.04
N VAL A 45 -14.66 -0.72 0.87
CA VAL A 45 -13.68 0.35 0.59
C VAL A 45 -12.57 -0.16 -0.35
N ASP A 46 -12.21 0.67 -1.33
CA ASP A 46 -11.20 0.36 -2.33
C ASP A 46 -9.90 1.09 -2.02
N PHE A 47 -8.77 0.38 -2.12
CA PHE A 47 -7.44 0.91 -1.88
C PHE A 47 -6.62 0.89 -3.16
N THR A 48 -5.99 2.01 -3.48
CA THR A 48 -4.93 2.11 -4.48
C THR A 48 -3.72 2.82 -3.86
N ILE A 49 -2.74 2.01 -3.45
CA ILE A 49 -1.53 2.44 -2.76
C ILE A 49 -0.32 2.27 -3.68
N THR A 50 0.40 3.36 -3.92
CA THR A 50 1.47 3.45 -4.91
C THR A 50 2.70 4.20 -4.38
N SER A 51 3.85 3.95 -4.98
CA SER A 51 4.95 4.93 -4.97
C SER A 51 4.48 6.20 -5.67
N GLU A 52 4.65 7.35 -5.04
CA GLU A 52 4.23 8.61 -5.64
C GLU A 52 5.04 8.94 -6.89
N ALA A 53 6.37 8.88 -6.80
CA ALA A 53 7.22 9.32 -7.91
C ALA A 53 7.15 8.40 -9.14
N THR A 54 6.98 7.10 -8.93
CA THR A 54 7.04 6.11 -10.02
C THR A 54 5.69 5.53 -10.41
N GLY A 55 4.64 5.76 -9.62
CA GLY A 55 3.32 5.15 -9.83
C GLY A 55 3.29 3.64 -9.57
N LYS A 56 4.38 3.04 -9.10
CA LYS A 56 4.48 1.60 -8.85
C LYS A 56 3.46 1.16 -7.80
N THR A 57 2.60 0.21 -8.14
CA THR A 57 1.63 -0.37 -7.22
C THR A 57 2.32 -1.09 -6.07
N LEU A 58 1.95 -0.72 -4.85
CA LEU A 58 2.36 -1.38 -3.62
C LEU A 58 1.20 -2.23 -3.09
N TRP A 59 -0.02 -1.73 -3.09
CA TRP A 59 -1.21 -2.51 -2.74
C TRP A 59 -2.42 -1.94 -3.49
N ALA A 60 -3.08 -2.77 -4.28
CA ALA A 60 -4.38 -2.49 -4.85
C ALA A 60 -5.35 -3.61 -4.46
N GLU A 61 -6.49 -3.25 -3.88
CA GLU A 61 -7.51 -4.19 -3.44
C GLU A 61 -8.84 -3.47 -3.35
N ASN A 62 -9.87 -4.14 -3.85
CA ASN A 62 -11.24 -3.65 -3.80
C ASN A 62 -12.00 -4.35 -2.67
N ASP A 63 -13.11 -3.75 -2.28
CA ASP A 63 -14.07 -4.35 -1.36
C ASP A 63 -13.51 -4.77 0.01
N VAL A 64 -12.58 -3.98 0.58
CA VAL A 64 -11.98 -4.30 1.88
C VAL A 64 -12.96 -4.04 3.01
N ASN A 65 -13.18 -5.04 3.87
CA ASN A 65 -14.21 -4.99 4.92
C ASN A 65 -13.67 -4.99 6.35
N ALA A 66 -12.41 -5.36 6.55
CA ALA A 66 -11.77 -5.46 7.86
C ALA A 66 -10.32 -4.96 7.79
N SER A 67 -9.70 -4.80 8.95
CA SER A 67 -8.24 -4.58 9.02
C SER A 67 -7.52 -5.68 8.24
N ALA A 68 -6.50 -5.30 7.48
CA ALA A 68 -5.78 -6.21 6.60
C ALA A 68 -4.31 -5.79 6.50
N ALA A 69 -3.44 -6.77 6.36
CA ALA A 69 -2.01 -6.56 6.12
C ALA A 69 -1.62 -7.17 4.77
N ARG A 70 -0.80 -6.46 4.01
CA ARG A 70 -0.20 -6.94 2.76
C ARG A 70 1.29 -6.68 2.79
N ALA A 71 2.06 -7.72 2.51
CA ALA A 71 3.51 -7.65 2.38
C ALA A 71 3.87 -7.65 0.88
N PRO A 72 3.92 -6.49 0.22
CA PRO A 72 4.09 -6.46 -1.22
C PRO A 72 5.44 -7.00 -1.66
N ARG A 73 5.43 -7.72 -2.78
CA ARG A 73 6.62 -8.27 -3.42
C ARG A 73 6.57 -8.01 -4.91
N VAL A 74 7.73 -7.79 -5.51
CA VAL A 74 7.87 -7.49 -6.93
C VAL A 74 8.86 -8.46 -7.58
N PRO A 75 8.64 -8.83 -8.86
CA PRO A 75 9.58 -9.70 -9.55
C PRO A 75 10.96 -9.06 -9.69
N THR A 76 11.99 -9.88 -9.53
CA THR A 76 13.38 -9.50 -9.79
C THR A 76 13.79 -9.93 -11.20
N HIS A 77 14.77 -9.25 -11.78
CA HIS A 77 15.17 -9.43 -13.18
C HIS A 77 16.69 -9.36 -13.33
N SER A 78 17.21 -9.99 -14.38
CA SER A 78 18.58 -9.77 -14.84
C SER A 78 18.74 -8.37 -15.44
N THR A 79 19.97 -7.98 -15.75
CA THR A 79 20.27 -6.70 -16.43
C THR A 79 19.66 -6.58 -17.82
N ALA A 80 19.26 -7.70 -18.44
CA ALA A 80 18.54 -7.74 -19.72
C ALA A 80 17.01 -7.64 -19.56
N GLY A 81 16.49 -7.48 -18.34
CA GLY A 81 15.06 -7.42 -18.07
C GLY A 81 14.36 -8.78 -18.07
N VAL A 82 15.10 -9.90 -18.09
CA VAL A 82 14.54 -11.24 -18.02
C VAL A 82 14.22 -11.58 -16.57
N ALA A 83 13.03 -12.12 -16.30
CA ALA A 83 12.62 -12.52 -14.95
C ALA A 83 13.61 -13.51 -14.33
N ALA A 84 14.01 -13.26 -13.08
CA ALA A 84 14.76 -14.22 -12.29
C ALA A 84 13.79 -15.30 -11.77
N LEU A 85 14.10 -16.56 -12.05
CA LEU A 85 13.28 -17.71 -11.68
C LEU A 85 14.12 -18.67 -10.83
N TYR A 86 13.48 -19.43 -9.91
CA TYR A 86 14.18 -20.46 -9.12
C TYR A 86 14.74 -21.61 -9.99
N ALA A 87 14.14 -21.83 -11.17
CA ALA A 87 14.56 -22.80 -12.17
C ALA A 87 14.08 -22.35 -13.55
N ALA A 88 14.56 -22.97 -14.64
CA ALA A 88 14.04 -22.72 -15.98
C ALA A 88 12.51 -22.96 -16.04
N ALA A 89 11.76 -21.97 -16.54
CA ALA A 89 10.29 -21.95 -16.53
C ALA A 89 9.62 -22.05 -15.13
N GLY A 90 10.36 -21.77 -14.05
CA GLY A 90 9.90 -21.89 -12.67
C GLY A 90 9.24 -20.62 -12.11
N THR A 91 8.98 -20.65 -10.80
CA THR A 91 8.39 -19.53 -10.05
C THR A 91 9.32 -18.31 -10.03
N ALA A 92 8.75 -17.12 -10.19
CA ALA A 92 9.48 -15.86 -10.10
C ALA A 92 10.10 -15.65 -8.72
N VAL A 93 11.34 -15.17 -8.70
CA VAL A 93 12.00 -14.68 -7.49
C VAL A 93 11.46 -13.28 -7.21
N LEU A 94 10.74 -13.15 -6.09
CA LEU A 94 10.14 -11.88 -5.68
C LEU A 94 10.91 -11.26 -4.52
N ALA A 95 11.07 -9.95 -4.54
CA ALA A 95 11.72 -9.17 -3.47
C ALA A 95 10.82 -8.03 -3.01
N ARG A 96 11.17 -7.40 -1.87
CA ARG A 96 10.44 -6.22 -1.38
C ARG A 96 10.66 -5.04 -2.34
N PRO A 97 9.62 -4.24 -2.64
CA PRO A 97 9.83 -3.03 -3.43
C PRO A 97 10.59 -1.98 -2.61
N GLY A 98 11.71 -1.51 -3.16
CA GLY A 98 12.48 -0.38 -2.61
C GLY A 98 11.89 0.97 -3.01
N LEU A 99 11.98 1.93 -2.09
CA LEU A 99 11.71 3.35 -2.31
C LEU A 99 12.94 4.18 -1.93
N ALA A 100 13.22 5.23 -2.68
CA ALA A 100 14.38 6.09 -2.49
C ALA A 100 13.94 7.56 -2.42
N ASN A 101 13.94 8.13 -1.21
CA ASN A 101 13.49 9.50 -0.94
C ASN A 101 12.10 9.81 -1.54
N ASP A 102 11.21 8.82 -1.48
CA ASP A 102 9.89 8.86 -2.11
C ASP A 102 8.78 8.84 -1.05
N ARG A 103 7.53 9.06 -1.46
CA ARG A 103 6.34 8.94 -0.61
C ARG A 103 5.49 7.78 -1.07
N VAL A 104 4.82 7.14 -0.11
CA VAL A 104 3.71 6.25 -0.41
C VAL A 104 2.45 7.10 -0.55
N LYS A 105 1.81 7.06 -1.72
CA LYS A 105 0.50 7.66 -1.98
C LYS A 105 -0.58 6.62 -1.68
N ILE A 106 -1.53 6.98 -0.82
CA ILE A 106 -2.67 6.16 -0.45
C ILE A 106 -3.91 6.84 -1.05
N SER A 107 -4.54 6.19 -2.02
CA SER A 107 -5.81 6.64 -2.60
C SER A 107 -6.92 5.72 -2.14
N ILE A 108 -8.01 6.31 -1.65
CA ILE A 108 -9.20 5.61 -1.16
C ILE A 108 -10.37 5.99 -2.06
N ALA A 109 -11.17 4.99 -2.43
CA ALA A 109 -12.48 5.16 -3.03
C ALA A 109 -13.51 4.32 -2.25
N SER A 110 -14.80 4.65 -2.39
CA SER A 110 -15.90 3.90 -1.76
C SER A 110 -15.79 3.82 -0.22
N GLY A 111 -15.03 4.72 0.42
CA GLY A 111 -14.79 4.67 1.87
C GLY A 111 -15.95 5.19 2.73
N GLY A 112 -17.03 5.70 2.10
CA GLY A 112 -18.14 6.36 2.76
C GLY A 112 -17.82 7.81 3.14
N ALA A 113 -18.83 8.66 3.26
CA ALA A 113 -18.65 10.10 3.50
C ALA A 113 -18.02 10.38 4.88
N THR A 114 -16.96 11.20 4.91
CA THR A 114 -16.33 11.70 6.15
C THR A 114 -15.86 10.60 7.12
N LYS A 115 -15.50 9.44 6.60
CA LYS A 115 -15.02 8.27 7.37
C LYS A 115 -13.51 8.29 7.54
N VAL A 116 -13.00 7.52 8.50
CA VAL A 116 -11.58 7.50 8.86
C VAL A 116 -11.01 6.08 8.80
N GLY A 117 -9.76 5.99 8.35
CA GLY A 117 -8.93 4.80 8.44
C GLY A 117 -7.48 5.16 8.74
N ALA A 118 -6.72 4.21 9.25
CA ALA A 118 -5.29 4.37 9.48
C ALA A 118 -4.48 3.34 8.70
N PHE A 119 -3.34 3.77 8.16
CA PHE A 119 -2.38 2.90 7.52
C PHE A 119 -1.05 2.92 8.26
N HIS A 120 -0.48 1.74 8.49
CA HIS A 120 0.91 1.60 8.91
C HIS A 120 1.75 1.11 7.74
N ILE A 121 2.78 1.87 7.39
CA ILE A 121 3.78 1.47 6.40
C ILE A 121 5.04 1.04 7.15
N LEU A 122 5.40 -0.24 7.06
CA LEU A 122 6.61 -0.80 7.63
C LEU A 122 7.73 -0.78 6.58
N VAL A 123 8.81 -0.08 6.90
CA VAL A 123 10.00 0.06 6.04
C VAL A 123 11.18 -0.62 6.71
N ALA A 124 11.85 -1.52 6.00
CA ALA A 124 12.98 -2.31 6.51
C ALA A 124 14.22 -1.44 6.74
#